data_AF-A0A5C8SD66-F1
#
_entry.id   AF-A0A5C8SD66-F1
#
_cell.length_a   1.000
_cell.length_b   1.000
_cell.length_c   1.000
_cell.angle_alpha   90.00
_cell.angle_beta   90.00
_cell.angle_gamma   90.00
#
_symmetry.space_group_name_H-M   'P 1'
#
loop_
_entity.id
_entity.type
_entity.pdbx_description
1 polymer ?
#
loop_
_entity_poly.entity_id
_entity_poly.type
_entity_poly.pdbx_seq_one_letter_code
_entity_poly.pdbx_strand_id
1 'polypeptide(L)'
;MFEKLMGDTGRAIRTYAGDKEFLAAAASLAANVTWADGEVEEKEIKKSKQVISANPIIKASYQPFEVEKAINEALDRGETRSGRMQNQRFIEAMQARDLKDREDVFLIGVDVADVGDIGDDEKKVLMKGAELLGVDGVALMG
;
A
#
# COMPACT_ATOMS: atom_id res chain seq x y z
N MET A 1 2.95 6.98 24.85
CA MET A 1 3.08 6.94 23.38
C MET A 1 3.24 5.52 22.87
N PHE A 2 4.23 4.77 23.38
CA PHE A 2 4.46 3.35 23.05
C PHE A 2 3.27 2.42 23.35
N GLU A 3 2.59 2.64 24.47
CA GLU A 3 1.39 1.88 24.90
C GLU A 3 0.16 2.10 23.99
N LYS A 4 -0.01 3.33 23.48
CA LYS A 4 -1.07 3.67 22.53
C LYS A 4 -0.78 3.05 21.15
N LEU A 5 0.48 3.10 20.71
CA LEU A 5 0.94 2.47 19.46
C LEU A 5 0.72 0.95 19.50
N MET A 6 1.06 0.27 20.61
CA MET A 6 0.80 -1.16 20.78
C MET A 6 -0.70 -1.49 20.85
N GLY A 7 -1.51 -0.66 21.52
CA GLY A 7 -2.96 -0.84 21.60
C GLY A 7 -3.68 -0.67 20.26
N ASP A 8 -3.26 0.32 19.46
CA ASP A 8 -3.78 0.57 18.11
C ASP A 8 -3.30 -0.50 17.12
N THR A 9 -2.06 -0.98 17.25
CA THR A 9 -1.51 -2.08 16.44
C THR A 9 -2.21 -3.40 16.75
N GLY A 10 -2.43 -3.75 18.02
CA GLY A 10 -3.14 -4.97 18.43
C GLY A 10 -4.62 -4.99 18.04
N ARG A 11 -5.24 -3.82 17.85
CA ARG A 11 -6.59 -3.70 17.28
C ARG A 11 -6.55 -3.89 15.76
N ALA A 12 -5.65 -3.22 15.06
CA ALA A 12 -5.47 -3.36 13.61
C ALA A 12 -5.20 -4.82 13.20
N ILE A 13 -4.37 -5.54 13.96
CA ILE A 13 -4.06 -6.95 13.71
C ILE A 13 -5.31 -7.84 13.69
N ARG A 14 -6.24 -7.63 14.64
CA ARG A 14 -7.49 -8.41 14.67
C ARG A 14 -8.43 -8.01 13.54
N THR A 15 -8.40 -6.74 13.13
CA THR A 15 -9.24 -6.23 12.06
C THR A 15 -8.85 -6.82 10.69
N TYR A 16 -7.55 -6.92 10.40
CA TYR A 16 -7.09 -7.29 9.05
C TYR A 16 -6.68 -8.76 8.87
N ALA A 17 -6.75 -9.57 9.92
CA ALA A 17 -6.37 -10.98 9.83
C ALA A 17 -7.17 -11.72 8.74
N GLY A 18 -6.51 -12.13 7.66
CA GLY A 18 -7.14 -12.79 6.52
C GLY A 18 -7.99 -11.87 5.62
N ASP A 19 -7.93 -10.56 5.83
CA ASP A 19 -8.65 -9.58 5.03
C ASP A 19 -7.97 -9.34 3.69
N LYS A 20 -8.45 -10.04 2.67
CA LYS A 20 -7.83 -10.04 1.33
C LYS A 20 -7.99 -8.72 0.61
N GLU A 21 -9.02 -7.94 0.92
CA GLU A 21 -9.29 -6.68 0.24
C GLU A 21 -8.33 -5.59 0.74
N PHE A 22 -8.08 -5.52 2.05
CA PHE A 22 -7.04 -4.65 2.61
C PHE A 22 -5.66 -4.99 2.03
N LEU A 23 -5.27 -6.28 2.04
CA LEU A 23 -3.99 -6.70 1.49
C LEU A 23 -3.88 -6.41 -0.02
N ALA A 24 -4.95 -6.64 -0.78
CA ALA A 24 -4.98 -6.35 -2.21
C ALA A 24 -4.85 -4.84 -2.48
N ALA A 25 -5.52 -3.98 -1.70
CA ALA A 25 -5.44 -2.53 -1.84
C ALA A 25 -4.04 -2.01 -1.49
N ALA A 26 -3.46 -2.46 -0.37
CA ALA A 26 -2.10 -2.10 0.04
C ALA A 26 -1.05 -2.52 -1.00
N ALA A 27 -1.09 -3.77 -1.46
CA ALA A 27 -0.20 -4.25 -2.51
C ALA A 27 -0.40 -3.50 -3.84
N SER A 28 -1.65 -3.15 -4.18
CA SER A 28 -1.99 -2.44 -5.42
C SER A 28 -1.52 -0.99 -5.42
N LEU A 29 -1.64 -0.26 -4.30
CA LEU A 29 -1.11 1.09 -4.19
C LEU A 29 0.42 1.08 -4.25
N ALA A 30 1.05 0.21 -3.47
CA ALA A 30 2.49 0.04 -3.49
C ALA A 30 3.01 -0.28 -4.90
N ALA A 31 2.39 -1.24 -5.60
CA ALA A 31 2.80 -1.57 -6.96
C ALA A 31 2.64 -0.41 -7.94
N ASN A 32 1.56 0.35 -7.85
CA ASN A 32 1.39 1.53 -8.71
C ASN A 32 2.45 2.60 -8.42
N VAL A 33 2.84 2.78 -7.16
CA VAL A 33 3.93 3.68 -6.75
C VAL A 33 5.26 3.20 -7.31
N THR A 34 5.56 1.89 -7.18
CA THR A 34 6.77 1.30 -7.78
C THR A 34 6.84 1.59 -9.29
N TRP A 35 5.71 1.52 -9.99
CA TRP A 35 5.61 1.76 -11.45
C TRP A 35 5.41 3.23 -11.85
N ALA A 36 5.66 4.20 -10.95
CA ALA A 36 5.23 5.58 -11.15
C ALA A 36 5.83 6.26 -12.40
N ASP A 37 7.11 6.03 -12.68
CA ASP A 37 7.82 6.60 -13.84
C ASP A 37 7.65 5.74 -15.13
N GLY A 38 7.08 4.55 -14.99
CA GLY A 38 6.81 3.61 -16.08
C GLY A 38 7.94 2.61 -16.36
N GLU A 39 9.05 2.67 -15.64
CA GLU A 39 10.14 1.70 -15.67
C GLU A 39 10.37 1.16 -14.26
N VAL A 40 10.71 -0.12 -14.11
CA VAL A 40 10.95 -0.69 -12.79
C VAL A 40 12.17 -1.56 -12.84
N GLU A 41 13.15 -1.24 -12.00
CA GLU A 41 14.32 -2.08 -11.80
C GLU A 41 14.03 -3.20 -10.78
N GLU A 42 14.71 -4.34 -10.94
CA GLU A 42 14.58 -5.47 -9.98
C GLU A 42 14.89 -5.04 -8.54
N LYS A 43 15.79 -4.06 -8.36
CA LYS A 43 16.10 -3.49 -7.04
C LYS A 43 14.87 -2.82 -6.40
N GLU A 44 14.02 -2.16 -7.18
CA GLU A 44 12.83 -1.44 -6.71
C GLU A 44 11.70 -2.40 -6.36
N ILE A 45 11.53 -3.46 -7.15
CA ILE A 45 10.65 -4.60 -6.83
C ILE A 45 11.05 -5.20 -5.49
N LYS A 46 12.33 -5.53 -5.32
CA LYS A 46 12.85 -6.17 -4.10
C LYS A 46 12.65 -5.26 -2.89
N LYS A 47 12.93 -3.96 -3.05
CA LYS A 47 12.78 -2.94 -2.02
C LYS A 47 11.31 -2.79 -1.60
N SER A 48 10.41 -2.69 -2.56
CA SER A 48 8.96 -2.60 -2.32
C SER A 48 8.46 -3.84 -1.55
N LYS A 49 8.86 -5.04 -1.96
CA LYS A 49 8.55 -6.29 -1.24
C LYS A 49 9.06 -6.28 0.20
N GLN A 50 10.29 -5.82 0.41
CA GLN A 50 10.89 -5.74 1.74
C GLN A 50 10.14 -4.77 2.65
N VAL A 51 9.82 -3.57 2.15
CA VAL A 51 9.09 -2.54 2.89
C VAL A 51 7.72 -3.04 3.31
N ILE A 52 6.91 -3.53 2.36
CA ILE A 52 5.54 -3.98 2.65
C ILE A 52 5.56 -5.18 3.60
N SER A 53 6.49 -6.12 3.42
CA SER A 53 6.61 -7.30 4.30
C SER A 53 7.12 -6.93 5.70
N ALA A 54 7.83 -5.82 5.83
CA ALA A 54 8.30 -5.29 7.11
C ALA A 54 7.24 -4.43 7.82
N ASN A 55 6.21 -3.97 7.10
CA ASN A 55 5.15 -3.14 7.68
C ASN A 55 4.48 -3.90 8.87
N PRO A 56 4.39 -3.29 10.06
CA PRO A 56 3.88 -3.98 11.26
C PRO A 56 2.45 -4.50 11.13
N ILE A 57 1.57 -3.77 10.45
CA ILE A 57 0.18 -4.17 10.23
C ILE A 57 0.15 -5.41 9.34
N ILE A 58 0.87 -5.37 8.21
CA ILE A 58 0.93 -6.48 7.26
C ILE A 58 1.54 -7.73 7.91
N LYS A 59 2.71 -7.58 8.53
CA LYS A 59 3.47 -8.68 9.14
C LYS A 59 2.69 -9.43 10.23
N ALA A 60 1.84 -8.71 10.96
CA ALA A 60 1.08 -9.31 12.05
C ALA A 60 -0.31 -9.81 11.63
N SER A 61 -0.83 -9.38 10.46
CA SER A 61 -2.18 -9.75 10.00
C SER A 61 -2.18 -10.88 8.96
N TYR A 62 -1.07 -11.10 8.25
CA TYR A 62 -1.02 -12.03 7.11
C TYR A 62 0.14 -13.01 7.18
N GLN A 63 0.00 -14.16 6.52
CA GLN A 63 1.12 -15.07 6.35
C GLN A 63 2.11 -14.53 5.30
N PRO A 64 3.43 -14.73 5.46
CA PRO A 64 4.43 -14.20 4.53
C PRO A 64 4.17 -14.56 3.06
N PHE A 65 3.72 -15.79 2.79
CA PHE A 65 3.45 -16.24 1.43
C PHE A 65 2.24 -15.53 0.80
N GLU A 66 1.25 -15.12 1.60
CA GLU A 66 0.07 -14.39 1.12
C GLU A 66 0.46 -12.97 0.73
N VAL A 67 1.30 -12.33 1.55
CA VAL A 67 1.84 -11.00 1.30
C VAL A 67 2.68 -11.00 0.03
N GLU A 68 3.63 -11.92 -0.07
CA GLU A 68 4.50 -12.01 -1.24
C GLU A 68 3.71 -12.27 -2.53
N LYS A 69 2.72 -13.17 -2.49
CA LYS A 69 1.82 -13.43 -3.61
C LYS A 69 1.06 -12.16 -4.02
N ALA A 70 0.45 -11.46 -3.06
CA ALA A 70 -0.34 -10.26 -3.34
C ALA A 70 0.52 -9.15 -3.98
N ILE A 71 1.75 -8.96 -3.49
CA ILE A 71 2.68 -7.97 -4.03
C ILE A 71 3.12 -8.34 -5.44
N ASN A 72 3.48 -9.61 -5.69
CA ASN A 72 3.83 -10.09 -7.03
C ASN A 72 2.69 -9.88 -8.02
N GLU A 73 1.48 -10.31 -7.68
CA GLU A 73 0.32 -10.14 -8.56
C GLU A 73 0.01 -8.67 -8.84
N ALA A 74 0.24 -7.78 -7.88
CA ALA A 74 0.04 -6.33 -8.06
C ALA A 74 1.13 -5.69 -8.95
N LEU A 75 2.38 -6.11 -8.78
CA LEU A 75 3.51 -5.65 -9.60
C LEU A 75 3.40 -6.15 -11.04
N ASP A 76 3.02 -7.41 -11.25
CA ASP A 76 2.77 -7.98 -12.58
C ASP A 76 1.65 -7.22 -13.31
N ARG A 77 0.57 -6.86 -12.60
CA ARG A 77 -0.47 -5.98 -13.15
C ARG A 77 0.11 -4.60 -13.51
N GLY A 78 1.06 -4.11 -12.73
CA GLY A 78 1.67 -2.79 -12.88
C GLY A 78 2.38 -2.57 -14.22
N GLU A 79 2.84 -3.63 -14.90
CA GLU A 79 3.49 -3.55 -16.22
C GLU A 79 2.60 -2.89 -17.29
N THR A 80 1.29 -3.13 -17.21
CA THR A 80 0.34 -2.66 -18.23
C THR A 80 -0.54 -1.54 -17.69
N ARG A 81 -0.94 -0.61 -18.57
CA ARG A 81 -1.91 0.45 -18.21
C ARG A 81 -3.22 -0.13 -17.67
N SER A 82 -3.72 -1.21 -18.29
CA SER A 82 -4.94 -1.91 -17.86
C SER A 82 -4.79 -2.56 -16.49
N GLY A 83 -3.62 -3.13 -16.19
CA GLY A 83 -3.38 -3.73 -14.89
C GLY A 83 -3.18 -2.69 -13.79
N ARG A 84 -2.55 -1.54 -14.08
CA ARG A 84 -2.54 -0.37 -13.17
C ARG A 84 -3.94 0.15 -12.88
N MET A 85 -4.83 0.18 -13.86
CA MET A 85 -6.26 0.48 -13.63
C MET A 85 -6.94 -0.58 -12.76
N GLN A 86 -6.60 -1.85 -12.91
CA GLN A 86 -7.13 -2.90 -12.04
C GLN A 86 -6.63 -2.73 -10.60
N ASN A 87 -5.36 -2.35 -10.39
CA ASN A 87 -4.84 -1.96 -9.08
C ASN A 87 -5.65 -0.79 -8.49
N GLN A 88 -5.96 0.23 -9.28
CA GLN A 88 -6.80 1.36 -8.84
C GLN A 88 -8.19 0.93 -8.35
N ARG A 89 -8.81 -0.04 -9.00
CA ARG A 89 -10.11 -0.58 -8.55
C ARG A 89 -10.04 -1.28 -7.19
N PHE A 90 -8.94 -1.98 -6.90
CA PHE A 90 -8.73 -2.57 -5.57
C PHE A 90 -8.55 -1.50 -4.50
N ILE A 91 -7.88 -0.39 -4.83
CA ILE A 91 -7.73 0.76 -3.94
C ILE A 91 -9.10 1.42 -3.71
N GLU A 92 -9.87 1.66 -4.76
CA GLU A 92 -11.21 2.28 -4.70
C GLU A 92 -12.21 1.44 -3.89
N ALA A 93 -12.11 0.11 -3.92
CA ALA A 93 -12.97 -0.77 -3.13
C ALA A 93 -12.92 -0.47 -1.62
N MET A 94 -11.79 0.07 -1.14
CA MET A 94 -11.62 0.46 0.26
C MET A 94 -12.49 1.65 0.67
N GLN A 95 -13.08 2.44 -0.24
CA GLN A 95 -13.88 3.62 0.10
C GLN A 95 -15.05 3.34 1.05
N ALA A 96 -15.59 2.12 1.02
CA ALA A 96 -16.69 1.71 1.90
C ALA A 96 -16.25 1.45 3.36
N ARG A 97 -14.94 1.52 3.64
CA ARG A 97 -14.37 1.18 4.94
C ARG A 97 -14.13 2.38 5.83
N ASP A 98 -13.83 2.10 7.09
CA ASP A 98 -13.50 3.12 8.08
C ASP A 98 -12.32 3.97 7.61
N LEU A 99 -12.33 5.25 8.00
CA LEU A 99 -11.29 6.21 7.59
C LEU A 99 -9.88 5.71 7.92
N LYS A 100 -9.72 5.13 9.11
CA LYS A 100 -8.44 4.60 9.58
C LYS A 100 -7.88 3.53 8.64
N ASP A 101 -8.71 2.62 8.15
CA ASP A 101 -8.27 1.55 7.26
C ASP A 101 -7.78 2.09 5.91
N ARG A 102 -8.44 3.15 5.45
CA ARG A 102 -8.08 3.83 4.20
C ARG A 102 -6.78 4.61 4.37
N GLU A 103 -6.58 5.27 5.51
CA GLU A 103 -5.32 5.93 5.88
C GLU A 103 -4.18 4.93 6.01
N ASP A 104 -4.40 3.76 6.64
CA ASP A 104 -3.40 2.69 6.78
C ASP A 104 -2.94 2.20 5.40
N VAL A 105 -3.86 1.97 4.45
CA VAL A 105 -3.50 1.61 3.06
C VAL A 105 -2.67 2.70 2.40
N PHE A 106 -3.07 3.96 2.54
CA PHE A 106 -2.34 5.09 1.96
C PHE A 106 -0.90 5.16 2.48
N LEU A 107 -0.72 5.07 3.81
CA LEU A 107 0.59 5.15 4.44
C LEU A 107 1.51 3.99 4.05
N ILE A 108 0.98 2.78 3.82
CA ILE A 108 1.79 1.68 3.25
C ILE A 108 2.32 2.03 1.85
N GLY A 109 1.54 2.73 1.03
CA GLY A 109 2.00 3.24 -0.26
C GLY A 109 3.11 4.30 -0.11
N VAL A 110 2.96 5.19 0.87
CA VAL A 110 3.97 6.21 1.21
C VAL A 110 5.28 5.56 1.66
N ASP A 111 5.21 4.54 2.53
CA ASP A 111 6.40 3.79 3.00
C ASP A 111 7.23 3.26 1.82
N VAL A 112 6.58 2.87 0.71
CA VAL A 112 7.26 2.36 -0.50
C VAL A 112 7.94 3.46 -1.30
N ALA A 113 7.33 4.64 -1.41
CA ALA A 113 7.95 5.79 -2.07
C ALA A 113 9.09 6.39 -1.23
N ASP A 114 8.93 6.45 0.09
CA ASP A 114 9.81 7.21 1.00
C ASP A 114 11.13 6.50 1.36
N VAL A 115 11.57 5.52 0.57
CA VAL A 115 12.81 4.79 0.87
C VAL A 115 14.06 5.49 0.29
N GLY A 116 13.96 6.78 -0.03
CA GLY A 116 15.07 7.57 -0.57
C GLY A 116 14.73 9.05 -0.73
N ASP A 117 13.48 9.33 -1.09
CA ASP A 117 12.74 10.61 -1.08
C ASP A 117 11.57 10.43 -2.05
N ILE A 118 10.40 11.01 -1.78
CA ILE A 118 9.25 10.87 -2.69
C ILE A 118 9.42 11.79 -3.91
N GLY A 119 9.64 11.19 -5.07
CA GLY A 119 9.75 11.87 -6.37
C GLY A 119 8.42 12.42 -6.89
N ASP A 120 8.48 13.27 -7.93
CA ASP A 120 7.28 13.93 -8.47
C ASP A 120 6.28 12.94 -9.10
N ASP A 121 6.76 11.88 -9.73
CA ASP A 121 5.89 10.87 -10.34
C ASP A 121 5.24 9.98 -9.28
N GLU A 122 5.98 9.59 -8.24
CA GLU A 122 5.43 8.88 -7.07
C GLU A 122 4.38 9.74 -6.36
N LYS A 123 4.64 11.04 -6.18
CA LYS A 123 3.65 11.99 -5.62
C LYS A 123 2.37 12.01 -6.43
N LYS A 124 2.44 12.04 -7.77
CA LYS A 124 1.23 12.00 -8.61
C LYS A 124 0.43 10.72 -8.39
N VAL A 125 1.12 9.58 -8.31
CA VAL A 125 0.48 8.28 -8.06
C VAL A 125 -0.13 8.23 -6.65
N LEU A 126 0.61 8.67 -5.63
CA LEU A 126 0.12 8.74 -4.25
C LEU A 126 -1.09 9.65 -4.16
N MET A 127 -1.06 10.85 -4.73
CA MET A 127 -2.22 11.75 -4.73
C MET A 127 -3.42 11.14 -5.44
N LYS A 128 -3.22 10.37 -6.52
CA LYS A 128 -4.31 9.61 -7.13
C LYS A 128 -4.83 8.50 -6.20
N GLY A 129 -3.94 7.82 -5.48
CA GLY A 129 -4.30 6.85 -4.44
C GLY A 129 -5.12 7.49 -3.32
N ALA A 130 -4.73 8.66 -2.84
CA ALA A 130 -5.45 9.43 -1.82
C ALA A 130 -6.88 9.77 -2.27
N GLU A 131 -7.03 10.22 -3.52
CA GLU A 131 -8.34 10.48 -4.13
C GLU A 131 -9.20 9.21 -4.16
N LEU A 132 -8.64 8.08 -4.61
CA LEU A 132 -9.33 6.80 -4.67
C LEU A 132 -9.71 6.26 -3.29
N LEU A 133 -8.93 6.54 -2.25
CA LEU A 133 -9.21 6.17 -0.86
C LEU A 133 -10.14 7.18 -0.17
N GLY A 134 -10.32 8.37 -0.73
CA GLY A 134 -11.04 9.45 -0.07
C GLY A 134 -10.38 9.91 1.23
N VAL A 135 -9.05 10.06 1.23
CA VAL A 135 -8.24 10.51 2.37
C VAL A 135 -7.45 11.78 2.02
N ASP A 136 -7.02 12.52 3.04
CA ASP A 136 -6.16 13.70 2.85
C ASP A 136 -4.69 13.29 2.70
N GLY A 137 -4.29 13.00 1.46
CA GLY A 137 -2.92 12.57 1.17
C GLY A 137 -1.85 13.61 1.50
N VAL A 138 -2.17 14.91 1.42
CA VAL A 138 -1.20 15.97 1.75
C VAL A 138 -0.94 15.97 3.25
N ALA A 139 -2.00 15.94 4.06
CA ALA A 139 -1.85 15.89 5.52
C ALA A 139 -1.11 14.62 5.99
N LEU A 140 -1.29 13.49 5.30
CA LEU A 140 -0.69 12.21 5.66
C LEU A 140 0.79 12.07 5.27
N MET A 141 1.24 12.76 4.21
CA MET A 141 2.66 12.74 3.79
C MET A 141 3.54 13.69 4.62
N GLY A 142 2.95 14.66 5.33
CA GLY A 142 3.67 15.67 6.11
C GLY A 142 4.25 16.80 5.27
#